data_AF-A0A9E4BQ63-F1
#
_entry.id   AF-A0A9E4BQ63-F1
#
_cell.length_a   1.000
_cell.length_b   1.000
_cell.length_c   1.000
_cell.angle_alpha   90.00
_cell.angle_beta   90.00
_cell.angle_gamma   90.00
#
_symmetry.space_group_name_H-M   'P 1'
#
loop_
_entity.id
_entity.type
_entity.pdbx_description
1 polymer ?
#
loop_
_entity_poly.entity_id
_entity_poly.type
_entity_poly.pdbx_seq_one_letter_code
_entity_poly.pdbx_strand_id
1 'polypeptide(L)'
;MSDARIDQSEHLSIEQAAILLRVTTKTVRNYIDREYLKARKWNGAWRIPKGNILEIYRKKYGKTLEPERLEGLRNESLVQLDRDDYDLLQRRVGKLDAVERTLAERTAEVKAMNERQAQLEASSASGWTEARKYKDDVEDMRESLRTAEKAREEAALLAHWLRKELNRLGEELHSLKEKNKVLENSCEVFKEDLAGKNREIGRLKTELSTLQNKCD
;
A
#
# COMPACT_ATOMS: atom_id res chain seq x y z
N MET A 1 0.46 74.38 -45.47
CA MET A 1 0.86 74.53 -44.06
C MET A 1 0.28 73.35 -43.28
N SER A 2 1.18 72.56 -42.68
CA SER A 2 0.93 71.54 -41.65
C SER A 2 0.05 70.33 -42.03
N ASP A 3 0.62 69.42 -42.81
CA ASP A 3 0.13 68.05 -42.94
C ASP A 3 0.42 67.31 -41.62
N ALA A 4 -0.52 67.40 -40.67
CA ALA A 4 -0.44 66.67 -39.42
C ALA A 4 -0.61 65.19 -39.73
N ARG A 5 0.48 64.43 -39.76
CA ARG A 5 0.45 62.96 -39.66
C ARG A 5 -0.32 62.61 -38.39
N ILE A 6 -1.60 62.31 -38.53
CA ILE A 6 -2.44 61.82 -37.43
C ILE A 6 -1.93 60.43 -37.13
N ASP A 7 -1.30 60.27 -35.97
CA ASP A 7 -0.88 58.97 -35.50
C ASP A 7 -2.12 58.08 -35.37
N GLN A 8 -2.19 57.05 -36.22
CA GLN A 8 -3.29 56.08 -36.24
C GLN A 8 -3.42 55.36 -34.89
N SER A 9 -2.39 55.45 -34.03
CA SER A 9 -2.39 54.93 -32.67
C SER A 9 -3.37 55.63 -31.72
N GLU A 10 -3.82 56.85 -32.03
CA GLU A 10 -4.59 57.70 -31.10
C GLU A 10 -6.10 57.80 -31.39
N HIS A 11 -6.61 57.15 -32.44
CA HIS A 11 -8.01 57.29 -32.86
C HIS A 11 -8.73 55.94 -32.98
N LEU A 12 -9.99 55.88 -32.54
CA LEU A 12 -10.84 54.68 -32.52
C LEU A 12 -12.04 54.82 -33.45
N SER A 13 -12.55 53.69 -33.95
CA SER A 13 -13.80 53.63 -34.72
C SER A 13 -15.03 53.73 -33.80
N ILE A 14 -16.21 53.97 -34.39
CA ILE A 14 -17.49 53.95 -33.66
C ILE A 14 -17.72 52.60 -32.97
N GLU A 15 -17.36 51.50 -33.64
CA GLU A 15 -17.55 50.14 -33.12
C GLU A 15 -16.62 49.86 -31.94
N GLN A 16 -15.34 50.23 -32.06
CA GLN A 16 -14.38 50.10 -30.96
C GLN A 16 -14.80 50.96 -29.75
N ALA A 17 -15.29 52.18 -29.99
CA ALA A 17 -15.82 53.04 -28.95
C ALA A 17 -17.06 52.45 -28.26
N ALA A 18 -17.96 51.82 -29.03
CA ALA A 18 -19.17 51.18 -28.53
C ALA A 18 -18.83 50.03 -27.57
N ILE A 19 -17.84 49.20 -27.94
CA ILE A 19 -17.35 48.10 -27.12
C ILE A 19 -16.75 48.64 -25.81
N LEU A 20 -15.86 49.64 -25.88
CA LEU A 20 -15.21 50.20 -24.70
C LEU A 20 -16.19 50.84 -23.72
N LEU A 21 -17.17 51.60 -24.24
CA LEU A 21 -18.17 52.28 -23.41
C LEU A 21 -19.31 51.35 -22.94
N ARG A 22 -19.35 50.11 -23.46
CA ARG A 22 -20.44 49.12 -23.30
C ARG A 22 -21.80 49.71 -23.69
N VAL A 23 -21.85 50.32 -24.87
CA VAL A 23 -23.06 50.91 -25.44
C VAL A 23 -23.21 50.48 -26.89
N THR A 24 -24.36 50.75 -27.50
CA THR A 24 -24.56 50.43 -28.92
C THR A 24 -23.86 51.45 -29.83
N THR A 25 -23.53 51.06 -31.06
CA THR A 25 -23.00 51.98 -32.09
C THR A 25 -23.93 53.15 -32.38
N LYS A 26 -25.26 52.94 -32.27
CA LYS A 26 -26.28 54.00 -32.34
C LYS A 26 -26.11 55.02 -31.22
N THR A 27 -25.83 54.56 -29.99
CA THR A 27 -25.56 55.44 -28.85
C THR A 27 -24.29 56.25 -29.07
N VAL A 28 -23.23 55.64 -29.61
CA VAL A 28 -21.98 56.36 -29.92
C VAL A 28 -22.21 57.42 -31.00
N ARG A 29 -22.97 57.13 -32.06
CA ARG A 29 -23.35 58.14 -33.07
C ARG A 29 -24.14 59.30 -32.44
N ASN A 30 -25.10 59.00 -31.58
CA ASN A 30 -25.85 60.02 -30.84
C ASN A 30 -24.95 60.87 -29.92
N TYR A 31 -23.88 60.30 -29.35
CA TYR A 31 -22.90 61.08 -28.59
C TYR A 31 -22.06 62.00 -29.48
N ILE A 32 -21.79 61.62 -30.72
CA ILE A 32 -21.14 62.50 -31.70
C ILE A 32 -22.11 63.61 -32.12
N ASP A 33 -23.35 63.26 -32.46
CA ASP A 33 -24.38 64.22 -32.92
C ASP A 33 -24.73 65.25 -31.85
N ARG A 34 -24.67 64.87 -30.57
CA ARG A 34 -24.88 65.76 -29.41
C ARG A 34 -23.60 66.42 -28.89
N GLU A 35 -22.50 66.30 -29.63
CA GLU A 35 -21.18 66.89 -29.32
C GLU A 35 -20.53 66.42 -28.00
N TYR A 36 -21.05 65.36 -27.38
CA TYR A 36 -20.39 64.72 -26.22
C TYR A 36 -19.09 64.02 -26.62
N LEU A 37 -19.01 63.48 -27.83
CA LEU A 37 -17.79 62.93 -28.42
C LEU A 37 -17.36 63.77 -29.63
N LYS A 38 -16.15 64.33 -29.55
CA LYS A 38 -15.51 64.98 -30.69
C LYS A 38 -15.02 63.91 -31.64
N ALA A 39 -15.55 63.88 -32.85
CA ALA A 39 -15.15 62.94 -33.88
C ALA A 39 -14.84 63.69 -35.18
N ARG A 40 -13.90 63.15 -35.97
CA ARG A 40 -13.58 63.66 -37.30
C ARG A 40 -13.88 62.59 -38.33
N LYS A 41 -14.41 62.98 -39.49
CA LYS A 41 -14.64 62.07 -40.60
C LYS A 41 -13.38 62.00 -41.46
N TRP A 42 -12.84 60.79 -41.66
CA TRP A 42 -11.67 60.54 -42.51
C TRP A 42 -11.95 59.30 -43.37
N ASN A 43 -11.78 59.43 -44.69
CA ASN A 43 -12.05 58.38 -45.68
C ASN A 43 -13.47 57.77 -45.52
N GLY A 44 -14.47 58.63 -45.32
CA GLY A 44 -15.87 58.21 -45.15
C GLY A 44 -16.23 57.66 -43.77
N ALA A 45 -15.26 57.35 -42.92
CA ALA A 45 -15.48 56.75 -41.60
C ALA A 45 -15.22 57.75 -40.45
N TRP A 46 -15.97 57.62 -39.37
CA TRP A 46 -15.76 58.41 -38.15
C TRP A 46 -14.53 57.90 -37.39
N ARG A 47 -13.73 58.85 -36.91
CA ARG A 47 -12.55 58.62 -36.07
C ARG A 47 -12.67 59.49 -34.83
N ILE A 48 -12.63 58.83 -33.67
CA ILE A 48 -12.85 59.45 -32.37
C ILE A 48 -11.52 59.39 -31.61
N PRO A 49 -10.97 60.51 -31.12
CA PRO A 49 -9.74 60.50 -30.34
C PRO A 49 -9.92 59.65 -29.08
N LYS A 50 -8.95 58.78 -28.81
CA LYS A 50 -8.94 57.83 -27.69
C LYS A 50 -9.08 58.54 -26.34
N GLY A 51 -8.44 59.69 -26.18
CA GLY A 51 -8.55 60.52 -24.97
C GLY A 51 -9.99 60.94 -24.64
N ASN A 52 -10.81 61.20 -25.67
CA ASN A 52 -12.19 61.61 -25.48
C ASN A 52 -13.08 60.44 -25.01
N ILE A 53 -12.86 59.25 -25.56
CA ILE A 53 -13.57 58.03 -25.14
C ILE A 53 -13.20 57.66 -23.70
N LEU A 54 -11.92 57.77 -23.35
CA LEU A 54 -11.44 57.50 -21.99
C LEU A 54 -12.00 58.52 -20.97
N GLU A 55 -12.16 59.78 -21.37
CA GLU A 55 -12.77 60.81 -20.50
C GLU A 55 -14.23 60.48 -20.19
N ILE A 56 -15.02 60.08 -21.20
CA ILE A 56 -16.41 59.64 -20.98
C ILE A 56 -16.45 58.36 -20.13
N TYR A 57 -15.57 57.40 -20.39
CA TYR A 57 -15.50 56.18 -19.60
C TYR A 57 -15.20 56.48 -18.13
N ARG A 58 -14.23 57.37 -17.86
CA ARG A 58 -13.89 57.82 -16.51
C ARG A 58 -15.06 58.51 -15.83
N LYS A 59 -15.76 59.42 -16.53
CA LYS A 59 -16.95 60.10 -16.00
C LYS A 59 -18.10 59.13 -15.69
N LYS A 60 -18.27 58.09 -16.51
CA LYS A 60 -19.36 57.11 -16.38
C LYS A 60 -19.10 56.04 -15.32
N TYR A 61 -17.86 55.57 -15.18
CA TYR A 61 -17.53 54.41 -14.34
C TYR A 61 -16.57 54.73 -13.19
N GLY A 62 -16.08 55.97 -13.07
CA GLY A 62 -15.20 56.42 -11.97
C GLY A 62 -13.80 55.78 -11.95
N LYS A 63 -13.42 55.06 -13.02
CA LYS A 63 -12.18 54.28 -13.10
C LYS A 63 -11.35 54.64 -14.33
N THR A 64 -10.04 54.60 -14.19
CA THR A 64 -9.10 54.69 -15.32
C THR A 64 -8.99 53.30 -15.98
N LEU A 65 -8.94 53.27 -17.32
CA LEU A 65 -8.91 52.04 -18.11
C LEU A 65 -7.43 51.70 -18.41
N GLU A 66 -6.97 50.52 -18.00
CA GLU A 66 -5.58 50.08 -18.20
C GLU A 66 -5.22 49.94 -19.69
N PRO A 67 -4.01 50.36 -20.13
CA PRO A 67 -3.60 50.36 -21.54
C PRO A 67 -3.67 48.99 -22.23
N GLU A 68 -3.45 47.90 -21.50
CA GLU A 68 -3.37 46.53 -22.04
C GLU A 68 -4.70 46.02 -22.61
N ARG A 69 -5.84 46.49 -22.08
CA ARG A 69 -7.17 46.14 -22.62
C ARG A 69 -7.50 46.85 -23.94
N LEU A 70 -6.74 47.89 -24.30
CA LEU A 70 -6.92 48.62 -25.56
C LEU A 70 -6.17 47.97 -26.73
N GLU A 71 -5.11 47.20 -26.47
CA GLU A 71 -4.38 46.49 -27.52
C GLU A 71 -5.13 45.25 -28.03
N GLY A 72 -5.89 44.57 -27.16
CA GLY A 72 -6.73 43.43 -27.56
C GLY A 72 -7.85 43.75 -28.56
N LEU A 73 -8.24 45.03 -28.68
CA LEU A 73 -9.27 45.51 -29.62
C LEU A 73 -8.72 45.91 -31.00
N ARG A 74 -7.40 45.84 -31.23
CA ARG A 74 -6.80 46.13 -32.53
C ARG A 74 -7.01 45.01 -33.57
N ASN A 75 -7.31 43.78 -33.13
CA ASN A 75 -7.29 42.60 -34.00
C ASN A 75 -8.67 42.08 -34.44
N GLU A 76 -9.77 42.71 -34.04
CA GLU A 76 -11.09 42.38 -34.58
C GLU A 76 -11.36 43.19 -35.85
N SER A 77 -10.61 42.87 -36.92
CA SER A 77 -11.07 43.15 -38.28
C SER A 77 -12.33 42.32 -38.52
N LEU A 78 -13.47 42.99 -38.75
CA LEU A 78 -14.71 42.39 -39.23
C LEU A 78 -14.39 41.52 -40.46
N VAL A 79 -14.33 40.20 -40.27
CA VAL A 79 -14.20 39.25 -41.37
C VAL A 79 -15.52 39.31 -42.15
N GLN A 80 -15.50 39.91 -43.33
CA GLN A 80 -16.57 39.75 -44.30
C GLN A 80 -16.48 38.31 -44.81
N LEU A 81 -17.18 37.39 -44.12
CA LEU A 81 -17.35 36.02 -44.58
C LEU A 81 -18.43 36.00 -45.66
N ASP A 82 -18.03 35.50 -46.82
CA ASP A 82 -18.93 34.94 -47.82
C ASP A 82 -19.86 33.89 -47.15
N ARG A 83 -21.09 33.76 -47.64
CA ARG A 83 -22.04 32.73 -47.21
C ARG A 83 -21.45 31.32 -47.34
N ASP A 84 -20.68 31.07 -48.40
CA ASP A 84 -20.04 29.78 -48.64
C ASP A 84 -18.91 29.51 -47.63
N ASP A 85 -18.16 30.54 -47.24
CA ASP A 85 -17.13 30.45 -46.20
C ASP A 85 -17.75 30.25 -44.79
N TYR A 86 -18.90 30.88 -44.53
CA TYR A 86 -19.66 30.69 -43.29
C TYR A 86 -20.18 29.25 -43.19
N ASP A 87 -20.77 28.71 -44.27
CA ASP A 87 -21.27 27.34 -44.31
C ASP A 87 -20.12 26.31 -44.16
N LEU A 88 -18.95 26.60 -44.74
CA LEU A 88 -17.75 25.78 -44.58
C LEU A 88 -17.25 25.77 -43.13
N LEU A 89 -17.20 26.94 -42.48
CA LEU A 89 -16.83 27.06 -41.06
C LEU A 89 -17.84 26.34 -40.16
N GLN A 90 -19.14 26.48 -40.41
CA GLN A 90 -20.18 25.83 -39.63
C GLN A 90 -20.07 24.29 -39.72
N ARG A 91 -19.76 23.74 -40.90
CA ARG A 91 -19.46 22.31 -41.06
C ARG A 91 -18.19 21.88 -40.34
N ARG A 92 -17.14 22.71 -40.31
CA ARG A 92 -15.89 22.41 -39.59
C ARG A 92 -16.10 22.43 -38.08
N VAL A 93 -16.89 23.37 -37.56
CA VAL A 93 -17.30 23.42 -36.14
C VAL A 93 -18.10 22.17 -35.78
N GLY A 94 -19.08 21.77 -36.59
CA GLY A 94 -19.83 20.53 -36.33
C GLY A 94 -18.94 19.26 -36.33
N LYS A 95 -17.91 19.22 -37.17
CA LYS A 95 -16.90 18.14 -37.14
C LYS A 95 -16.02 18.20 -35.89
N LEU A 96 -15.63 19.38 -35.45
CA LEU A 96 -14.86 19.58 -34.21
C LEU A 96 -15.68 19.15 -32.99
N ASP A 97 -16.94 19.56 -32.88
CA ASP A 97 -17.84 19.13 -31.79
C ASP A 97 -17.99 17.61 -31.73
N ALA A 98 -18.05 16.95 -32.89
CA ALA A 98 -18.11 15.49 -32.97
C ALA A 98 -16.80 14.85 -32.48
N VAL A 99 -15.65 15.40 -32.88
CA VAL A 99 -14.33 14.95 -32.42
C VAL A 99 -14.17 15.16 -30.92
N GLU A 100 -14.58 16.32 -30.40
CA GLU A 100 -14.53 16.63 -28.97
C GLU A 100 -15.38 15.67 -28.13
N ARG A 101 -16.59 15.31 -28.61
CA ARG A 101 -17.42 14.27 -27.98
C ARG A 101 -16.73 12.91 -27.97
N THR A 102 -16.18 12.48 -29.11
CA THR A 102 -15.45 11.20 -29.17
C THR A 102 -14.20 11.19 -28.30
N LEU A 103 -13.50 12.32 -28.17
CA LEU A 103 -12.35 12.46 -27.27
C LEU A 103 -12.78 12.38 -25.81
N ALA A 104 -13.90 13.01 -25.44
CA ALA A 104 -14.47 12.92 -24.09
C ALA A 104 -14.88 11.47 -23.75
N GLU A 105 -15.48 10.74 -24.69
CA GLU A 105 -15.83 9.32 -24.53
C GLU A 105 -14.58 8.46 -24.34
N ARG A 106 -13.56 8.62 -25.20
CA ARG A 106 -12.31 7.85 -25.10
C ARG A 106 -11.51 8.16 -23.84
N THR A 107 -11.50 9.41 -23.39
CA THR A 107 -10.84 9.77 -22.13
C THR A 107 -11.56 9.18 -20.92
N ALA A 108 -12.90 9.10 -20.95
CA ALA A 108 -13.67 8.39 -19.92
C ALA A 108 -13.39 6.87 -19.93
N GLU A 109 -13.30 6.25 -21.10
CA GLU A 109 -12.94 4.83 -21.25
C GLU A 109 -11.53 4.53 -20.71
N VAL A 110 -10.54 5.37 -21.03
CA VAL A 110 -9.17 5.22 -20.51
C VAL A 110 -9.16 5.36 -18.99
N LYS A 111 -9.90 6.32 -18.44
CA LYS A 111 -10.02 6.48 -16.98
C LYS A 111 -10.64 5.24 -16.33
N ALA A 112 -11.71 4.71 -16.90
CA ALA A 112 -12.35 3.48 -16.41
C ALA A 112 -11.43 2.25 -16.51
N MET A 113 -10.64 2.14 -17.59
CA MET A 113 -9.64 1.07 -17.73
C MET A 113 -8.51 1.20 -16.70
N ASN A 114 -8.02 2.41 -16.44
CA ASN A 114 -7.01 2.67 -15.42
C ASN A 114 -7.54 2.34 -14.00
N GLU A 115 -8.79 2.69 -13.70
CA GLU A 115 -9.43 2.35 -12.43
C GLU A 115 -9.58 0.83 -12.28
N ARG A 116 -10.00 0.13 -13.34
CA ARG A 116 -10.08 -1.34 -13.37
C ARG A 116 -8.71 -2.00 -13.24
N GLN A 117 -7.67 -1.45 -13.86
CA GLN A 117 -6.31 -1.93 -13.73
C GLN A 117 -5.81 -1.75 -12.29
N ALA A 118 -6.03 -0.59 -11.67
CA ALA A 118 -5.69 -0.36 -10.26
C ALA A 118 -6.41 -1.34 -9.31
N GLN A 119 -7.68 -1.67 -9.59
CA GLN A 119 -8.41 -2.70 -8.83
C GLN A 119 -7.83 -4.10 -8.99
N LEU A 120 -7.40 -4.46 -10.21
CA LEU A 120 -6.74 -5.74 -10.48
C LEU A 120 -5.33 -5.80 -9.88
N GLU A 121 -4.58 -4.71 -9.88
CA GLU A 121 -3.28 -4.59 -9.20
C GLU A 121 -3.42 -4.69 -7.68
N ALA A 122 -4.44 -4.06 -7.09
CA ALA A 122 -4.74 -4.22 -5.67
C ALA A 122 -5.13 -5.67 -5.30
N SER A 123 -5.95 -6.31 -6.15
CA SER A 123 -6.40 -7.70 -5.94
C SER A 123 -5.29 -8.73 -6.21
N SER A 124 -4.35 -8.44 -7.11
CA SER A 124 -3.19 -9.29 -7.34
C SER A 124 -2.11 -9.07 -6.27
N ALA A 125 -1.87 -7.84 -5.82
CA ALA A 125 -0.96 -7.54 -4.72
C ALA A 125 -1.36 -8.24 -3.41
N SER A 126 -2.67 -8.34 -3.10
CA SER A 126 -3.14 -9.14 -1.96
C SER A 126 -2.89 -10.64 -2.15
N GLY A 127 -3.09 -11.19 -3.36
CA GLY A 127 -2.79 -12.59 -3.65
C GLY A 127 -1.29 -12.94 -3.58
N TRP A 128 -0.42 -12.04 -4.03
CA TRP A 128 1.05 -12.22 -3.92
C TRP A 128 1.55 -12.12 -2.48
N THR A 129 0.95 -11.26 -1.67
CA THR A 129 1.30 -11.14 -0.24
C THR A 129 0.78 -12.31 0.57
N GLU A 130 -0.44 -12.79 0.31
CA GLU A 130 -0.97 -14.01 0.91
C GLU A 130 -0.15 -15.25 0.50
N ALA A 131 0.17 -15.41 -0.78
CA ALA A 131 0.99 -16.53 -1.27
C ALA A 131 2.40 -16.53 -0.65
N ARG A 132 2.99 -15.34 -0.45
CA ARG A 132 4.29 -15.21 0.22
C ARG A 132 4.20 -15.57 1.71
N LYS A 133 3.16 -15.12 2.39
CA LYS A 133 2.90 -15.49 3.78
C LYS A 133 2.72 -17.01 3.94
N TYR A 134 1.93 -17.64 3.08
CA TYR A 134 1.78 -19.10 3.12
C TYR A 134 3.08 -19.84 2.82
N LYS A 135 3.94 -19.30 1.95
CA LYS A 135 5.27 -19.86 1.70
C LYS A 135 6.14 -19.79 2.95
N ASP A 136 6.17 -18.63 3.61
CA ASP A 136 6.94 -18.42 4.85
C ASP A 136 6.40 -19.35 5.96
N ASP A 137 5.08 -19.43 6.15
CA ASP A 137 4.43 -20.34 7.11
C ASP A 137 4.78 -21.82 6.83
N VAL A 138 4.86 -22.23 5.56
CA VAL A 138 5.26 -23.59 5.16
C VAL A 138 6.74 -23.84 5.42
N GLU A 139 7.60 -22.85 5.24
CA GLU A 139 9.03 -22.95 5.56
C GLU A 139 9.24 -23.09 7.08
N ASP A 140 8.54 -22.29 7.90
CA ASP A 140 8.56 -22.38 9.36
C ASP A 140 8.04 -23.74 9.86
N MET A 141 6.96 -24.24 9.26
CA MET A 141 6.45 -25.59 9.57
C MET A 141 7.45 -26.69 9.19
N ARG A 142 8.16 -26.55 8.08
CA ARG A 142 9.20 -27.52 7.66
C ARG A 142 10.40 -27.51 8.60
N GLU A 143 10.82 -26.34 9.07
CA GLU A 143 11.91 -26.24 10.05
C GLU A 143 11.50 -26.82 11.41
N SER A 144 10.29 -26.52 11.86
CA SER A 144 9.70 -27.11 13.06
C SER A 144 9.60 -28.64 12.95
N LEU A 145 9.24 -29.16 11.78
CA LEU A 145 9.19 -30.61 11.55
C LEU A 145 10.58 -31.24 11.63
N ARG A 146 11.60 -30.64 10.99
CA ARG A 146 12.98 -31.14 11.03
C ARG A 146 13.56 -31.18 12.45
N THR A 147 13.26 -30.16 13.27
CA THR A 147 13.71 -30.13 14.67
C THR A 147 13.00 -31.18 15.51
N ALA A 148 11.69 -31.37 15.31
CA ALA A 148 10.93 -32.43 15.95
C ALA A 148 11.41 -33.83 15.55
N GLU A 149 11.77 -34.05 14.29
CA GLU A 149 12.33 -35.31 13.80
C GLU A 149 13.66 -35.64 14.47
N LYS A 150 14.58 -34.68 14.57
CA LYS A 150 15.84 -34.86 15.30
C LYS A 150 15.63 -35.20 16.77
N ALA A 151 14.74 -34.46 17.45
CA ALA A 151 14.41 -34.73 18.84
C ALA A 151 13.80 -36.14 19.03
N ARG A 152 12.99 -36.59 18.06
CA ARG A 152 12.43 -37.94 18.07
C ARG A 152 13.51 -39.01 17.88
N GLU A 153 14.48 -38.80 17.01
CA GLU A 153 15.62 -39.71 16.81
C GLU A 153 16.48 -39.82 18.07
N GLU A 154 16.82 -38.69 18.69
CA GLU A 154 17.56 -38.65 19.97
C GLU A 154 16.81 -39.39 21.07
N ALA A 155 15.50 -39.16 21.19
CA ALA A 155 14.65 -39.87 22.14
C ALA A 155 14.59 -41.39 21.87
N ALA A 156 14.58 -41.80 20.60
CA ALA A 156 14.59 -43.21 20.22
C ALA A 156 15.91 -43.90 20.61
N LEU A 157 17.05 -43.23 20.40
CA LEU A 157 18.37 -43.72 20.83
C LEU A 157 18.46 -43.85 22.35
N LEU A 158 17.98 -42.85 23.09
CA LEU A 158 17.93 -42.89 24.55
C LEU A 158 17.02 -44.02 25.05
N ALA A 159 15.84 -44.18 24.46
CA ALA A 159 14.92 -45.25 24.81
C ALA A 159 15.53 -46.65 24.56
N HIS A 160 16.26 -46.82 23.45
CA HIS A 160 16.99 -48.05 23.18
C HIS A 160 18.08 -48.32 24.23
N TRP A 161 18.86 -47.29 24.58
CA TRP A 161 19.89 -47.40 25.62
C TRP A 161 19.28 -47.77 26.98
N LEU A 162 18.21 -47.09 27.39
CA LEU A 162 17.50 -47.36 28.66
C LEU A 162 16.95 -48.79 28.71
N ARG A 163 16.41 -49.31 27.60
CA ARG A 163 15.96 -50.72 27.52
C ARG A 163 17.12 -51.69 27.72
N LYS A 164 18.27 -51.42 27.10
CA LYS A 164 19.46 -52.27 27.26
C LYS A 164 19.95 -52.26 28.71
N GLU A 165 19.97 -51.09 29.34
CA GLU A 165 20.40 -50.96 30.73
C GLU A 165 19.42 -51.62 31.71
N LEU A 166 18.12 -51.49 31.46
CA LEU A 166 17.09 -52.16 32.25
C LEU A 166 17.19 -53.69 32.17
N ASN A 167 17.49 -54.23 31.00
CA ASN A 167 17.75 -55.66 30.84
C ASN A 167 18.99 -56.11 31.61
N ARG A 168 20.10 -55.34 31.50
CA ARG A 168 21.35 -55.61 32.24
C ARG A 168 21.12 -55.65 33.75
N LEU A 169 20.43 -54.66 34.29
CA LEU A 169 20.07 -54.60 35.71
C LEU A 169 19.12 -55.74 36.11
N GLY A 170 18.22 -56.14 35.23
CA GLY A 170 17.35 -57.29 35.43
C GLY A 170 18.13 -58.61 35.56
N GLU A 171 19.13 -58.83 34.71
CA GLU A 171 20.03 -59.98 34.77
C GLU A 171 20.88 -59.97 36.06
N GLU A 172 21.43 -58.82 36.43
CA GLU A 172 22.17 -58.66 37.68
C GLU A 172 21.30 -58.96 38.91
N LEU A 173 20.07 -58.45 38.94
CA LEU A 173 19.12 -58.71 40.02
C LEU A 173 18.78 -60.20 40.10
N HIS A 174 18.59 -60.87 38.97
CA HIS A 174 18.33 -62.31 38.94
C HIS A 174 19.53 -63.11 39.48
N SER A 175 20.74 -62.76 39.05
CA SER A 175 21.98 -63.38 39.56
C SER A 175 22.14 -63.19 41.07
N LEU A 176 21.86 -61.99 41.58
CA LEU A 176 21.90 -61.70 43.01
C LEU A 176 20.86 -62.49 43.80
N LYS A 177 19.64 -62.66 43.27
CA LYS A 177 18.60 -63.47 43.90
C LYS A 177 19.03 -64.94 44.02
N GLU A 178 19.61 -65.52 42.96
CA GLU A 178 20.11 -66.90 43.02
C GLU A 178 21.28 -67.04 44.03
N LYS A 179 22.23 -66.09 44.03
CA LYS A 179 23.30 -66.09 45.04
C LYS A 179 22.75 -66.00 46.46
N ASN A 180 21.74 -65.16 46.68
CA ASN A 180 21.14 -65.01 48.01
C ASN A 180 20.45 -66.31 48.45
N LYS A 181 19.73 -66.98 47.55
CA LYS A 181 19.12 -68.30 47.82
C LYS A 181 20.15 -69.37 48.19
N VAL A 182 21.30 -69.39 47.52
CA VAL A 182 22.41 -70.29 47.87
C VAL A 182 22.95 -69.98 49.27
N LEU A 183 23.10 -68.70 49.61
CA LEU A 183 23.53 -68.28 50.94
C LEU A 183 22.51 -68.62 52.03
N GLU A 184 21.22 -68.46 51.76
CA GLU A 184 20.13 -68.86 52.66
C GLU A 184 20.19 -70.37 52.95
N ASN A 185 20.25 -71.20 51.90
CA ASN A 185 20.41 -72.65 52.04
C ASN A 185 21.69 -73.01 52.83
N SER A 186 22.80 -72.34 52.56
CA SER A 186 24.06 -72.58 53.28
C SER A 186 23.93 -72.22 54.77
N CYS A 187 23.24 -71.12 55.08
CA CYS A 187 22.97 -70.73 56.46
C CYS A 187 22.07 -71.75 57.19
N GLU A 188 21.10 -72.35 56.50
CA GLU A 188 20.27 -73.41 57.08
C GLU A 188 21.10 -74.65 57.44
N VAL A 189 21.96 -75.10 56.53
CA VAL A 189 22.89 -76.21 56.79
C VAL A 189 23.80 -75.90 58.00
N PHE A 190 24.38 -74.70 58.06
CA PHE A 190 25.20 -74.31 59.21
C PHE A 190 24.43 -74.29 60.53
N LYS A 191 23.16 -73.86 60.51
CA LYS A 191 22.29 -73.89 61.70
C LYS A 191 22.04 -75.33 62.16
N GLU A 192 21.79 -76.25 61.24
CA GLU A 192 21.60 -77.68 61.56
C GLU A 192 22.87 -78.31 62.13
N ASP A 193 24.03 -78.04 61.54
CA ASP A 193 25.33 -78.51 62.02
C ASP A 193 25.63 -78.00 63.44
N LEU A 194 25.38 -76.72 63.70
CA LEU A 194 25.52 -76.13 65.03
C LEU A 194 24.56 -76.78 66.04
N ALA A 195 23.30 -77.03 65.65
CA ALA A 195 22.35 -77.75 66.48
C ALA A 195 22.80 -79.20 66.76
N GLY A 196 23.41 -79.87 65.79
CA GLY A 196 24.05 -81.18 65.95
C GLY A 196 25.19 -81.16 66.96
N LYS A 197 26.15 -80.24 66.80
CA LYS A 197 27.27 -80.07 67.73
C LYS A 197 26.80 -79.72 69.14
N ASN A 198 25.77 -78.89 69.29
CA ASN A 198 25.20 -78.58 70.60
C ASN A 198 24.60 -79.82 71.28
N ARG A 199 23.93 -80.70 70.53
CA ARG A 199 23.45 -82.00 71.05
C ARG A 199 24.60 -82.92 71.47
N GLU A 200 25.68 -82.97 70.70
CA GLU A 200 26.90 -83.72 71.03
C GLU A 200 27.53 -83.21 72.34
N ILE A 201 27.74 -81.89 72.46
CA ILE A 201 28.28 -81.25 73.66
C ILE A 201 27.40 -81.55 74.87
N GLY A 202 26.07 -81.52 74.71
CA GLY A 202 25.12 -81.89 75.76
C GLY A 202 25.34 -83.34 76.25
N ARG A 203 25.45 -84.30 75.33
CA ARG A 203 25.75 -85.71 75.65
C ARG A 203 27.09 -85.88 76.36
N LEU A 204 28.15 -85.27 75.83
CA LEU A 204 29.48 -85.33 76.44
C LEU A 204 29.49 -84.75 77.85
N LYS A 205 28.80 -83.63 78.09
CA LYS A 205 28.66 -83.06 79.43
C LYS A 205 28.00 -84.03 80.40
N THR A 206 26.91 -84.69 79.98
CA THR A 206 26.24 -85.69 80.83
C THR A 206 27.13 -86.90 81.11
N GLU A 207 27.85 -87.42 80.11
CA GLU A 207 28.79 -88.53 80.29
C GLU A 207 29.91 -88.18 81.26
N LEU A 208 30.50 -86.98 81.11
CA LEU A 208 31.56 -86.48 81.97
C LEU A 208 31.10 -86.36 83.43
N SER A 209 29.89 -85.84 83.67
CA SER A 209 29.29 -85.82 85.01
C SER A 209 29.05 -87.21 85.59
N THR A 210 28.61 -88.18 84.78
CA THR A 210 28.45 -89.57 85.27
C THR A 210 29.77 -90.25 85.61
N LEU A 211 30.85 -89.94 84.89
CA LEU A 211 32.19 -90.46 85.19
C LEU A 211 32.75 -89.82 86.47
N GLN A 212 32.57 -88.51 86.65
CA GLN A 212 32.95 -87.82 87.90
C GLN A 212 32.28 -88.47 89.12
N ASN A 213 30.96 -88.67 89.08
CA ASN A 213 30.20 -89.32 90.16
C ASN A 213 30.59 -90.78 90.45
N LYS A 214 31.31 -91.46 89.55
CA LYS A 214 31.79 -92.83 89.75
C LYS A 214 33.20 -92.90 90.36
N CYS A 215 33.95 -91.80 90.26
CA CYS A 215 35.31 -91.70 90.78
C CYS A 215 35.38 -91.05 92.17
N ASP A 216 34.30 -90.41 92.61
CA ASP A 216 34.07 -89.92 93.97
C ASP A 216 33.42 -91.02 94.85
#